data_AF-A0A9X8DVD8-F1
#
_entry.id   AF-A0A9X8DVD8-F1
#
_cell.length_a   1.000
_cell.length_b   1.000
_cell.length_c   1.000
_cell.angle_alpha   90.00
_cell.angle_beta   90.00
_cell.angle_gamma   90.00
#
_symmetry.space_group_name_H-M   'P 1'
#
loop_
_entity.id
_entity.type
_entity.pdbx_description
1 polymer ?
#
loop_
_entity_poly.entity_id
_entity_poly.type
_entity_poly.pdbx_seq_one_letter_code
_entity_poly.pdbx_strand_id
1 'polypeptide(L)'
;QERQFTVVETATYSQTLPTEVEGGGSYHKKNKLLVQFLEKHGASHVSSADRAALAAANVTRKTTRVLKTLASRLEQSTRSWTRVLTNHDDILHGLQRLVSIHDDLDKRRHTVDQEQLAMDTIVQNQARLRENIVALEKVTTKHDLLTRYLNDFNSDEDALAASRLATNRASNDQRSLQRESAALVRDLLGRVKASLAL
;
A
#
# COMPACT_ATOMS: atom_id res chain seq x y z
N GLN A 1 35.42 -60.66 50.73
CA GLN A 1 35.57 -59.24 51.11
C GLN A 1 35.05 -58.40 49.96
N GLU A 2 33.87 -57.81 50.13
CA GLU A 2 33.31 -56.82 49.20
C GLU A 2 34.17 -55.56 49.20
N ARG A 3 34.48 -55.02 48.01
CA ARG A 3 34.98 -53.65 47.86
C ARG A 3 34.33 -52.96 46.65
N GLN A 4 33.18 -52.37 46.96
CA GLN A 4 32.74 -51.01 46.63
C GLN A 4 33.21 -50.37 45.31
N PHE A 5 32.22 -50.11 44.45
CA PHE A 5 32.32 -49.16 43.34
C PHE A 5 32.52 -47.74 43.88
N THR A 6 33.43 -46.98 43.27
CA THR A 6 33.44 -45.53 43.39
C THR A 6 33.19 -44.95 42.00
N VAL A 7 32.01 -44.37 41.82
CA VAL A 7 31.63 -43.59 40.64
C VAL A 7 32.49 -42.34 40.65
N VAL A 8 33.39 -42.20 39.67
CA VAL A 8 34.09 -40.93 39.45
C VAL A 8 33.20 -40.09 38.55
N GLU A 9 32.47 -39.15 39.15
CA GLU A 9 31.69 -38.13 38.45
C GLU A 9 32.61 -37.35 37.50
N THR A 10 32.37 -37.47 36.19
CA THR A 10 32.93 -36.52 35.23
C THR A 10 32.19 -35.20 35.40
N ALA A 11 32.76 -34.29 36.18
CA ALA A 11 32.31 -32.91 36.24
C ALA A 11 32.52 -32.25 34.87
N THR A 12 31.44 -32.16 34.10
CA THR A 12 31.34 -31.30 32.91
C THR A 12 31.44 -29.86 33.38
N TYR A 13 32.64 -29.28 33.27
CA TYR A 13 32.87 -27.88 33.58
C TYR A 13 32.31 -27.00 32.46
N SER A 14 30.99 -26.74 32.48
CA SER A 14 30.35 -25.74 31.65
C SER A 14 30.53 -24.36 32.27
N GLN A 15 31.74 -23.80 32.16
CA GLN A 15 31.94 -22.39 32.49
C GLN A 15 31.74 -21.58 31.19
N THR A 16 30.52 -21.11 31.01
CA THR A 16 30.21 -19.99 30.12
C THR A 16 31.09 -18.81 30.54
N LEU A 17 32.14 -18.56 29.76
CA LEU A 17 32.95 -17.35 29.87
C LEU A 17 32.02 -16.14 29.65
N PRO A 18 32.01 -15.13 30.54
CA PRO A 18 31.19 -13.95 30.36
C PRO A 18 31.50 -13.27 29.03
N THR A 19 30.52 -13.29 28.13
CA THR A 19 30.34 -12.34 27.05
C THR A 19 30.25 -10.95 27.65
N GLU A 20 31.36 -10.21 27.62
CA GLU A 20 31.45 -8.75 27.44
C GLU A 20 32.84 -8.27 27.88
N VAL A 21 33.68 -7.93 26.91
CA VAL A 21 34.74 -6.94 27.14
C VAL A 21 34.78 -6.03 25.91
N GLU A 22 33.88 -5.05 25.93
CA GLU A 22 34.13 -3.77 25.28
C GLU A 22 35.38 -3.14 25.91
N GLY A 23 36.21 -2.50 25.09
CA GLY A 23 37.30 -1.65 25.56
C GLY A 23 38.63 -2.39 25.77
N GLY A 24 39.57 -2.13 24.87
CA GLY A 24 40.98 -2.43 25.12
C GLY A 24 41.47 -1.66 26.36
N GLY A 25 42.02 -2.38 27.33
CA GLY A 25 42.65 -1.79 28.49
C GLY A 25 42.73 -2.72 29.69
N SER A 26 43.91 -3.29 29.94
CA SER A 26 44.43 -3.66 31.26
C SER A 26 43.44 -4.22 32.31
N TYR A 27 42.83 -5.39 32.06
CA TYR A 27 42.04 -6.12 33.09
C TYR A 27 42.73 -7.38 33.65
N HIS A 28 43.96 -7.67 33.25
CA HIS A 28 44.68 -8.85 33.74
C HIS A 28 45.00 -8.81 35.24
N LYS A 29 44.89 -7.65 35.90
CA LYS A 29 45.19 -7.48 37.33
C LYS A 29 44.02 -7.75 38.30
N LYS A 30 42.77 -7.91 37.83
CA LYS A 30 41.60 -8.03 38.73
C LYS A 30 41.07 -9.45 38.92
N ASN A 31 41.52 -10.43 38.12
CA ASN A 31 41.07 -11.80 38.23
C ASN A 31 42.14 -12.67 38.91
N LYS A 32 42.02 -12.84 40.24
CA LYS A 32 42.99 -13.56 41.09
C LYS A 32 43.31 -14.97 40.57
N LEU A 33 42.32 -15.66 40.01
CA LEU A 33 42.50 -17.01 39.44
C LEU A 33 43.29 -17.00 38.14
N LEU A 34 43.10 -15.97 37.31
CA LEU A 34 43.81 -15.80 36.04
C LEU A 34 45.28 -15.38 36.27
N VAL A 35 45.52 -14.55 37.29
CA VAL A 35 46.87 -14.17 37.74
C VAL A 35 47.60 -15.38 38.33
N GLN A 36 46.96 -16.15 39.22
CA GLN A 36 47.56 -17.37 39.77
C GLN A 36 47.85 -18.42 38.70
N PHE A 37 46.98 -18.58 37.69
CA PHE A 37 47.21 -19.50 36.59
C PHE A 37 48.40 -19.07 35.72
N LEU A 38 48.50 -17.78 35.40
CA LEU A 38 49.61 -17.21 34.64
C LEU A 38 50.94 -17.21 35.42
N GLU A 39 50.93 -17.02 36.73
CA GLU A 39 52.12 -17.13 37.59
C GLU A 39 52.59 -18.58 37.71
N LYS A 40 51.67 -19.54 37.84
CA LYS A 40 52.00 -20.97 38.00
C LYS A 40 52.46 -21.63 36.70
N HIS A 41 52.08 -21.08 35.54
CA HIS A 41 52.47 -21.56 34.21
C HIS A 41 53.38 -20.57 33.44
N GLY A 42 53.86 -19.52 34.12
CA GLY A 42 54.53 -18.37 33.53
C GLY A 42 55.92 -18.60 32.92
N ALA A 43 56.39 -19.85 32.80
CA ALA A 43 57.70 -20.16 32.23
C ALA A 43 57.74 -21.39 31.32
N SER A 44 56.60 -21.92 30.85
CA SER A 44 56.58 -23.04 29.91
C SER A 44 55.75 -22.72 28.66
N HIS A 45 56.46 -22.35 27.60
CA HIS A 45 56.06 -22.32 26.19
C HIS A 45 54.56 -22.22 25.90
N VAL A 46 54.07 -21.00 25.61
CA VAL A 46 52.95 -20.87 24.67
C VAL A 46 53.48 -21.37 23.32
N SER A 47 53.07 -22.58 22.93
CA SER A 47 53.48 -23.21 21.68
C SER A 47 53.21 -22.25 20.52
N SER A 48 54.07 -22.24 19.50
CA SER A 48 53.81 -21.49 18.27
C SER A 48 52.44 -21.84 17.68
N ALA A 49 51.99 -23.09 17.89
CA ALA A 49 50.67 -23.57 17.50
C ALA A 49 49.53 -22.88 18.27
N ASP A 50 49.66 -22.63 19.57
CA ASP A 50 48.63 -21.96 20.37
C ASP A 50 48.54 -20.48 20.02
N ARG A 51 49.68 -19.82 19.77
CA ARG A 51 49.70 -18.44 19.23
C ARG A 51 49.07 -18.35 17.84
N ALA A 52 49.35 -19.32 16.97
CA ALA A 52 48.73 -19.40 15.64
C ALA A 52 47.22 -19.67 15.73
N ALA A 53 46.77 -20.54 16.65
CA ALA A 53 45.36 -20.83 16.88
C ALA A 53 44.61 -19.61 17.44
N LEU A 54 45.22 -18.85 18.36
CA LEU A 54 44.64 -17.62 18.90
C LEU A 54 44.58 -16.49 17.86
N ALA A 55 45.60 -16.39 17.00
CA ALA A 55 45.59 -15.49 15.86
C ALA A 55 44.51 -15.87 14.84
N ALA A 56 44.40 -17.16 14.49
CA ALA A 56 43.36 -17.68 13.60
C ALA A 56 41.95 -17.43 14.17
N ALA A 57 41.71 -17.71 15.46
CA ALA A 57 40.43 -17.45 16.11
C ALA A 57 40.06 -15.95 16.11
N ASN A 58 41.04 -15.05 16.30
CA ASN A 58 40.83 -13.61 16.21
C ASN A 58 40.55 -13.13 14.79
N VAL A 59 41.22 -13.70 13.77
CA VAL A 59 40.92 -13.45 12.36
C VAL A 59 39.51 -13.90 12.05
N THR A 60 39.12 -15.13 12.42
CA THR A 60 37.77 -15.65 12.21
C THR A 60 36.72 -14.76 12.88
N ARG A 61 36.91 -14.35 14.14
CA ARG A 61 35.99 -13.41 14.82
C ARG A 61 35.85 -12.07 14.11
N LYS A 62 36.96 -11.49 13.63
CA LYS A 62 36.95 -10.25 12.84
C LYS A 62 36.18 -10.45 11.54
N THR A 63 36.45 -11.54 10.82
CA THR A 63 35.75 -11.90 9.58
C THR A 63 34.26 -12.11 9.82
N THR A 64 33.84 -12.80 10.88
CA THR A 64 32.44 -12.97 11.25
C THR A 64 31.76 -11.63 11.54
N ARG A 65 32.43 -10.72 12.25
CA ARG A 65 31.89 -9.36 12.52
C ARG A 65 31.72 -8.55 11.24
N VAL A 66 32.69 -8.61 10.32
CA VAL A 66 32.60 -7.95 9.01
C VAL A 66 31.47 -8.55 8.19
N LEU A 67 31.37 -9.88 8.10
CA LEU A 67 30.29 -10.56 7.39
C LEU A 67 28.91 -10.23 7.95
N LYS A 68 28.74 -10.17 9.27
CA LYS A 68 27.48 -9.76 9.91
C LYS A 68 27.10 -8.31 9.55
N THR A 69 28.09 -7.43 9.45
CA THR A 69 27.89 -6.02 9.07
C THR A 69 27.55 -5.87 7.59
N LEU A 70 28.17 -6.70 6.72
CA LEU A 70 27.84 -6.75 5.30
C LEU A 70 26.45 -7.34 5.07
N ALA A 71 26.09 -8.41 5.79
CA ALA A 71 24.76 -9.01 5.75
C ALA A 71 23.68 -8.02 6.19
N SER A 72 23.88 -7.28 7.29
CA SER A 72 22.93 -6.25 7.72
C SER A 72 22.79 -5.11 6.71
N ARG A 73 23.88 -4.72 6.05
CA ARG A 73 23.85 -3.71 4.97
C ARG A 73 23.11 -4.23 3.73
N LEU A 74 23.30 -5.50 3.38
CA LEU A 74 22.59 -6.14 2.28
C LEU A 74 21.10 -6.22 2.58
N GLU A 75 20.71 -6.66 3.78
CA GLU A 75 19.31 -6.69 4.23
C GLU A 75 18.67 -5.30 4.20
N GLN A 76 19.38 -4.28 4.66
CA GLN A 76 18.90 -2.89 4.63
C GLN A 76 18.71 -2.39 3.19
N SER A 77 19.65 -2.71 2.29
CA SER A 77 19.54 -2.42 0.87
C SER A 77 18.33 -3.11 0.23
N THR A 78 18.16 -4.42 0.46
CA THR A 78 17.03 -5.20 -0.08
C THR A 78 15.68 -4.67 0.43
N ARG A 79 15.58 -4.29 1.71
CA ARG A 79 14.38 -3.64 2.27
C ARG A 79 14.10 -2.27 1.63
N SER A 80 15.16 -1.52 1.33
CA SER A 80 15.03 -0.24 0.60
C SER A 80 14.46 -0.46 -0.79
N TRP A 81 15.02 -1.39 -1.56
CA TRP A 81 14.56 -1.70 -2.93
C TRP A 81 13.14 -2.23 -2.98
N THR A 82 12.77 -3.14 -2.06
CA THR A 82 11.40 -3.65 -1.97
C THR A 82 10.40 -2.54 -1.65
N ARG A 83 10.72 -1.65 -0.71
CA ARG A 83 9.88 -0.48 -0.40
C ARG A 83 9.71 0.47 -1.58
N VAL A 84 10.78 0.70 -2.34
CA VAL A 84 10.73 1.51 -3.56
C VAL A 84 9.81 0.85 -4.58
N LEU A 85 9.98 -0.44 -4.87
CA LEU A 85 9.16 -1.17 -5.85
C LEU A 85 7.66 -1.16 -5.48
N THR A 86 7.31 -1.49 -4.23
CA THR A 86 5.90 -1.49 -3.80
C THR A 86 5.27 -0.11 -3.88
N ASN A 87 6.01 0.95 -3.55
CA ASN A 87 5.53 2.32 -3.70
C ASN A 87 5.25 2.67 -5.17
N HIS A 88 6.06 2.18 -6.11
CA HIS A 88 5.84 2.43 -7.54
C HIS A 88 4.60 1.70 -8.05
N ASP A 89 4.39 0.44 -7.66
CA ASP A 89 3.19 -0.34 -8.04
C ASP A 89 1.91 0.33 -7.54
N ASP A 90 1.90 0.80 -6.28
CA ASP A 90 0.77 1.53 -5.71
C ASP A 90 0.47 2.84 -6.47
N ILE A 91 1.52 3.59 -6.85
CA ILE A 91 1.37 4.82 -7.64
C ILE A 91 0.80 4.51 -9.03
N LEU A 92 1.30 3.47 -9.69
CA LEU A 92 0.80 3.05 -11.01
C LEU A 92 -0.66 2.61 -10.95
N HIS A 93 -1.03 1.82 -9.94
CA HIS A 93 -2.42 1.42 -9.73
C HIS A 93 -3.34 2.61 -9.44
N GLY A 94 -2.90 3.56 -8.62
CA GLY A 94 -3.67 4.78 -8.38
C GLY A 94 -3.82 5.63 -9.66
N LEU A 95 -2.78 5.75 -10.48
CA LEU A 95 -2.88 6.44 -11.78
C LEU A 95 -3.85 5.73 -12.74
N GLN A 96 -3.82 4.40 -12.81
CA GLN A 96 -4.79 3.63 -13.60
C GLN A 96 -6.23 3.87 -13.13
N ARG A 97 -6.46 3.90 -11.81
CA ARG A 97 -7.78 4.22 -11.26
C ARG A 97 -8.20 5.65 -11.62
N LEU A 98 -7.28 6.61 -11.60
CA LEU A 98 -7.56 8.00 -11.97
C LEU A 98 -8.02 8.12 -13.43
N VAL A 99 -7.33 7.45 -14.36
CA VAL A 99 -7.72 7.39 -15.77
C VAL A 99 -9.11 6.77 -15.92
N SER A 100 -9.39 5.65 -15.24
CA SER A 100 -10.72 5.02 -15.26
C SER A 100 -11.81 5.96 -14.73
N ILE A 101 -11.56 6.72 -13.67
CA ILE A 101 -12.52 7.71 -13.15
C ILE A 101 -12.76 8.82 -14.19
N HIS A 102 -11.73 9.23 -14.93
CA HIS A 102 -11.87 10.23 -15.99
C HIS A 102 -12.76 9.71 -17.13
N ASP A 103 -12.53 8.49 -17.60
CA ASP A 103 -13.36 7.86 -18.63
C ASP A 103 -14.82 7.74 -18.17
N ASP A 104 -15.05 7.40 -16.90
CA ASP A 104 -16.39 7.29 -16.35
C ASP A 104 -17.06 8.65 -16.20
N LEU A 105 -16.32 9.72 -15.86
CA LEU A 105 -16.85 11.09 -15.85
C LEU A 105 -17.29 11.54 -17.24
N ASP A 106 -16.50 11.25 -18.27
CA ASP A 106 -16.83 11.59 -19.66
C ASP A 106 -18.06 10.82 -20.15
N LYS A 107 -18.17 9.52 -19.84
CA LYS A 107 -19.40 8.75 -20.13
C LYS A 107 -20.63 9.38 -19.49
N ARG A 108 -20.55 9.76 -18.19
CA ARG A 108 -21.68 10.39 -17.49
C ARG A 108 -22.02 11.75 -18.06
N ARG A 109 -21.00 12.52 -18.50
CA ARG A 109 -21.20 13.79 -19.19
C ARG A 109 -21.96 13.60 -20.49
N HIS A 110 -21.57 12.63 -21.31
CA HIS A 110 -22.30 12.30 -22.53
C HIS A 110 -23.74 11.87 -22.27
N THR A 111 -24.01 11.10 -21.20
CA THR A 111 -25.39 10.79 -20.80
C THR A 111 -26.19 12.04 -20.48
N VAL A 112 -25.63 12.97 -19.70
CA VAL A 112 -26.31 14.25 -19.38
C VAL A 112 -26.59 15.05 -20.64
N ASP A 113 -25.63 15.16 -21.56
CA ASP A 113 -25.80 15.89 -22.81
C ASP A 113 -26.90 15.25 -23.70
N GLN A 114 -26.95 13.91 -23.77
CA GLN A 114 -27.98 13.18 -24.51
C GLN A 114 -29.37 13.36 -23.90
N GLU A 115 -29.50 13.24 -22.58
CA GLU A 115 -30.76 13.46 -21.88
C GLU A 115 -31.23 14.91 -22.05
N GLN A 116 -30.33 15.89 -22.04
CA GLN A 116 -30.67 17.28 -22.28
C GLN A 116 -31.24 17.50 -23.69
N LEU A 117 -30.64 16.90 -24.72
CA LEU A 117 -31.17 16.94 -26.09
C LEU A 117 -32.54 16.27 -26.20
N ALA A 118 -32.75 15.16 -25.48
CA ALA A 118 -34.04 14.49 -25.42
C ALA A 118 -35.11 15.39 -24.77
N MET A 119 -34.79 16.05 -23.65
CA MET A 119 -35.68 17.02 -23.00
C MET A 119 -36.05 18.17 -23.93
N ASP A 120 -35.08 18.75 -24.64
CA ASP A 120 -35.34 19.87 -25.56
C ASP A 120 -36.29 19.43 -26.69
N THR A 121 -36.13 18.20 -27.18
CA THR A 121 -37.01 17.61 -28.20
C THR A 121 -38.43 17.41 -27.66
N ILE A 122 -38.56 16.88 -26.44
CA ILE A 122 -39.86 16.69 -25.78
C ILE A 122 -40.57 18.03 -25.60
N VAL A 123 -39.88 19.06 -25.13
CA VAL A 123 -40.46 20.40 -24.94
C VAL A 123 -40.96 20.98 -26.27
N GLN A 124 -40.21 20.81 -27.36
CA GLN A 124 -40.65 21.23 -28.69
C GLN A 124 -41.90 20.45 -29.16
N ASN A 125 -41.93 19.14 -28.94
CA ASN A 125 -43.09 18.31 -29.28
C ASN A 125 -44.33 18.71 -28.47
N GLN A 126 -44.19 18.93 -27.17
CA GLN A 126 -45.25 19.41 -26.30
C GLN A 126 -45.80 20.77 -26.75
N ALA A 127 -44.95 21.69 -27.19
CA ALA A 127 -45.40 22.97 -27.74
C ALA A 127 -46.27 22.78 -28.99
N ARG A 128 -45.84 21.91 -29.93
CA ARG A 128 -46.61 21.56 -31.13
C ARG A 128 -47.93 20.87 -30.81
N LEU A 129 -47.94 19.96 -29.83
CA LEU A 129 -49.16 19.29 -29.38
C LEU A 129 -50.15 20.30 -28.79
N ARG A 130 -49.68 21.27 -27.99
CA ARG A 130 -50.53 22.35 -27.46
C ARG A 130 -51.16 23.18 -28.58
N GLU A 131 -50.37 23.58 -29.59
CA GLU A 131 -50.90 24.31 -30.75
C GLU A 131 -51.96 23.48 -31.51
N ASN A 132 -51.71 22.19 -31.71
CA ASN A 132 -52.66 21.29 -32.37
C ASN A 132 -53.95 21.12 -31.56
N ILE A 133 -53.86 20.99 -30.23
CA ILE A 133 -55.03 20.89 -29.35
C ILE A 133 -55.87 22.17 -29.44
N VAL A 134 -55.25 23.34 -29.36
CA VAL A 134 -55.94 24.64 -29.52
C VAL A 134 -56.60 24.77 -30.90
N ALA A 135 -55.95 24.28 -31.96
CA ALA A 135 -56.54 24.28 -33.30
C ALA A 135 -57.78 23.37 -33.39
N LEU A 136 -57.84 22.30 -32.61
CA LEU A 136 -58.98 21.38 -32.56
C LEU A 136 -60.17 21.90 -31.76
N GLU A 137 -59.99 22.85 -30.83
CA GLU A 137 -61.11 23.48 -30.11
C GLU A 137 -62.15 24.10 -31.06
N LYS A 138 -61.72 24.51 -32.26
CA LYS A 138 -62.59 25.09 -33.29
C LYS A 138 -63.34 24.04 -34.12
N VAL A 139 -63.08 22.75 -33.93
CA VAL A 139 -63.63 21.65 -34.75
C VAL A 139 -64.34 20.63 -33.87
N THR A 140 -65.66 20.71 -33.81
CA THR A 140 -66.55 19.92 -32.93
C THR A 140 -66.60 18.42 -33.21
N THR A 141 -66.05 17.93 -34.34
CA THR A 141 -66.20 16.54 -34.79
C THR A 141 -64.96 15.65 -34.61
N LYS A 142 -63.86 16.15 -34.01
CA LYS A 142 -62.56 15.44 -33.96
C LYS A 142 -62.18 14.92 -32.57
N HIS A 143 -63.11 14.28 -31.87
CA HIS A 143 -62.90 13.78 -30.51
C HIS A 143 -61.76 12.74 -30.43
N ASP A 144 -61.69 11.80 -31.37
CA ASP A 144 -60.62 10.77 -31.40
C ASP A 144 -59.22 11.36 -31.56
N LEU A 145 -59.09 12.41 -32.38
CA LEU A 145 -57.81 13.07 -32.61
C LEU A 145 -57.36 13.88 -31.38
N LEU A 146 -58.30 14.53 -30.69
CA LEU A 146 -58.02 15.21 -29.42
C LEU A 146 -57.54 14.20 -28.36
N THR A 147 -58.24 13.07 -28.21
CA THR A 147 -57.84 12.00 -27.29
C THR A 147 -56.43 11.49 -27.59
N ARG A 148 -56.09 11.33 -28.87
CA ARG A 148 -54.72 10.95 -29.27
C ARG A 148 -53.68 11.98 -28.85
N TYR A 149 -53.91 13.28 -29.11
CA TYR A 149 -52.95 14.31 -28.70
C TYR A 149 -52.80 14.43 -27.19
N LEU A 150 -53.86 14.23 -26.42
CA LEU A 150 -53.78 14.20 -24.96
C LEU A 150 -52.97 12.99 -24.46
N ASN A 151 -53.11 11.83 -25.11
CA ASN A 151 -52.30 10.66 -24.79
C ASN A 151 -50.83 10.87 -25.14
N ASP A 152 -50.53 11.43 -26.32
CA ASP A 152 -49.18 11.76 -26.75
C ASP A 152 -48.55 12.78 -25.77
N PHE A 153 -49.32 13.77 -25.32
CA PHE A 153 -48.88 14.77 -24.34
C PHE A 153 -48.56 14.15 -22.97
N ASN A 154 -49.40 13.25 -22.47
CA ASN A 154 -49.12 12.53 -21.21
C ASN A 154 -47.88 11.65 -21.33
N SER A 155 -47.70 10.97 -22.46
CA SER A 155 -46.50 10.16 -22.72
C SER A 155 -45.23 11.03 -22.73
N ASP A 156 -45.29 12.23 -23.31
CA ASP A 156 -44.18 13.19 -23.31
C ASP A 156 -43.85 13.68 -21.89
N GLU A 157 -44.85 13.93 -21.03
CA GLU A 157 -44.64 14.30 -19.62
C GLU A 157 -43.97 13.17 -18.81
N ASP A 158 -44.40 11.91 -19.01
CA ASP A 158 -43.76 10.75 -18.38
C ASP A 158 -42.29 10.60 -18.82
N ALA A 159 -42.02 10.78 -20.12
CA ALA A 159 -40.67 10.75 -20.66
C ALA A 159 -39.80 11.90 -20.11
N LEU A 160 -40.37 13.11 -19.98
CA LEU A 160 -39.68 14.26 -19.40
C LEU A 160 -39.32 14.02 -17.93
N ALA A 161 -40.23 13.44 -17.15
CA ALA A 161 -39.98 13.08 -15.75
C ALA A 161 -38.87 12.02 -15.64
N ALA A 162 -38.90 10.99 -16.49
CA ALA A 162 -37.87 9.96 -16.55
C ALA A 162 -36.49 10.54 -16.90
N SER A 163 -36.42 11.39 -17.92
CA SER A 163 -35.19 12.04 -18.36
C SER A 163 -34.60 12.94 -17.24
N ARG A 164 -35.44 13.72 -16.55
CA ARG A 164 -34.99 14.55 -15.40
C ARG A 164 -34.38 13.72 -14.29
N LEU A 165 -34.98 12.57 -14.03
CA LEU A 165 -34.51 11.65 -13.02
C LEU A 165 -33.18 11.00 -13.44
N ALA A 166 -33.02 10.65 -14.72
CA ALA A 166 -31.76 10.14 -15.27
C ALA A 166 -30.63 11.19 -15.19
N THR A 167 -30.90 12.44 -15.58
CA THR A 167 -29.94 13.55 -15.47
C THR A 167 -29.52 13.80 -14.02
N ASN A 168 -30.47 13.78 -13.08
CA ASN A 168 -30.16 13.94 -11.65
C ASN A 168 -29.28 12.80 -11.12
N ARG A 169 -29.53 11.55 -11.52
CA ARG A 169 -28.68 10.40 -11.15
C ARG A 169 -27.28 10.55 -11.72
N ALA A 170 -27.15 10.84 -13.02
CA ALA A 170 -25.86 11.03 -13.67
C ALA A 170 -25.06 12.20 -13.05
N SER A 171 -25.73 13.30 -12.69
CA SER A 171 -25.10 14.43 -12.00
C SER A 171 -24.60 14.07 -10.60
N ASN A 172 -25.38 13.28 -9.84
CA ASN A 172 -24.93 12.80 -8.52
C ASN A 172 -23.73 11.86 -8.63
N ASP A 173 -23.73 10.97 -9.63
CA ASP A 173 -22.59 10.09 -9.92
C ASP A 173 -21.34 10.88 -10.35
N GLN A 174 -21.49 11.95 -11.14
CA GLN A 174 -20.37 12.83 -11.47
C GLN A 174 -19.77 13.47 -10.21
N ARG A 175 -20.62 13.97 -9.29
CA ARG A 175 -20.14 14.58 -8.04
C ARG A 175 -19.42 13.56 -7.15
N SER A 176 -19.88 12.30 -7.10
CA SER A 176 -19.22 11.27 -6.31
C SER A 176 -17.86 10.90 -6.91
N LEU A 177 -17.78 10.70 -8.23
CA LEU A 177 -16.53 10.43 -8.95
C LEU A 177 -15.53 11.59 -8.85
N GLN A 178 -15.98 12.84 -8.90
CA GLN A 178 -15.12 14.02 -8.69
C GLN A 178 -14.51 14.04 -7.28
N ARG A 179 -15.28 13.66 -6.25
CA ARG A 179 -14.77 13.57 -4.87
C ARG A 179 -13.75 12.45 -4.75
N GLU A 180 -14.02 11.29 -5.35
CA GLU A 180 -13.08 10.16 -5.39
C GLU A 180 -11.78 10.55 -6.09
N SER A 181 -11.87 11.17 -7.27
CA SER A 181 -10.72 11.68 -8.02
C SER A 181 -9.88 12.64 -7.19
N ALA A 182 -10.51 13.64 -6.53
CA ALA A 182 -9.81 14.60 -5.69
C ALA A 182 -9.15 13.98 -4.45
N ALA A 183 -9.73 12.91 -3.90
CA ALA A 183 -9.12 12.16 -2.80
C ALA A 183 -7.90 11.36 -3.31
N LEU A 184 -8.05 10.65 -4.43
CA LEU A 184 -7.01 9.85 -5.04
C LEU A 184 -5.81 10.69 -5.49
N VAL A 185 -6.04 11.86 -6.09
CA VAL A 185 -4.98 12.81 -6.46
C VAL A 185 -4.15 13.22 -5.24
N ARG A 186 -4.81 13.54 -4.13
CA ARG A 186 -4.11 13.91 -2.89
C ARG A 186 -3.28 12.77 -2.33
N ASP A 187 -3.83 11.55 -2.33
CA ASP A 187 -3.12 10.35 -1.88
C ASP A 187 -1.90 10.05 -2.77
N LEU A 188 -2.09 10.06 -4.09
CA LEU A 188 -1.01 9.87 -5.08
C LEU A 188 0.11 10.90 -4.92
N LEU A 189 -0.23 12.19 -4.78
CA LEU A 189 0.76 13.23 -4.54
C LEU A 189 1.54 12.99 -3.24
N GLY A 190 0.87 12.54 -2.18
CA GLY A 190 1.51 12.15 -0.92
C GLY A 190 2.50 10.99 -1.11
N ARG A 191 2.09 9.95 -1.85
CA ARG A 191 2.93 8.78 -2.15
C ARG A 191 4.13 9.12 -3.02
N VAL A 192 3.94 9.92 -4.07
CA VAL A 192 5.03 10.40 -4.94
C VAL A 192 6.04 11.25 -4.14
N LYS A 193 5.56 12.11 -3.25
CA LYS A 193 6.44 12.88 -2.37
C LYS A 193 7.23 11.96 -1.42
N ALA A 194 6.59 10.93 -0.87
CA ALA A 194 7.24 9.96 0.00
C ALA A 194 8.27 9.09 -0.76
N SER A 195 8.03 8.76 -2.03
CA SER A 195 8.98 8.01 -2.85
C SER A 195 10.20 8.85 -3.25
N LEU A 196 10.04 10.16 -3.43
CA LEU A 196 11.15 11.09 -3.74
C LEU A 196 12.02 11.44 -2.52
N ALA A 197 11.53 11.20 -1.30
CA ALA A 197 12.25 11.48 -0.05
C ALA A 197 13.09 10.28 0.46
N LEU A 198 13.03 9.14 -0.24
CA LEU A 198 13.80 7.91 0.02
C LEU A 198 15.08 7.90 -0.82
#